data_AF-A0A7S0QGE8-F1
#
_entry.id   AF-A0A7S0QGE8-F1
#
_cell.length_a   1.000
_cell.length_b   1.000
_cell.length_c   1.000
_cell.angle_alpha   90.00
_cell.angle_beta   90.00
_cell.angle_gamma   90.00
#
_symmetry.space_group_name_H-M   'P 1'
#
loop_
_entity.id
_entity.type
_entity.pdbx_description
1 polymer ?
#
loop_
_entity_poly.entity_id
_entity_poly.type
_entity_poly.pdbx_seq_one_letter_code
_entity_poly.pdbx_strand_id
1 'polypeptide(L)'
;SAAEAEEAPDAAAEEAPPAPAPGSGVPGALQEGLLMLLNRKKKDWEAGYYALVPSLRDKSPHGHGDFAYMLHRADTEAEALRGEFQESINLASAQVQLMTGTVFSVKTSPEVSKSKTYCLSADAVADIRAWLTAMELVPGVTVGWTGTDGVTLAKEPE
;
A
#
# COMPACT_ATOMS: atom_id res chain seq x y z
N SER A 1 60.30 -19.61 0.56
CA SER A 1 59.57 -18.88 -0.48
C SER A 1 58.72 -19.84 -1.29
N ALA A 2 57.41 -19.77 -1.12
CA ALA A 2 56.37 -19.99 -2.15
C ALA A 2 55.04 -19.71 -1.42
N ALA A 3 54.46 -18.56 -1.74
CA ALA A 3 53.21 -18.08 -1.19
C ALA A 3 52.01 -18.64 -1.96
N GLU A 4 50.91 -18.76 -1.23
CA GLU A 4 49.49 -18.84 -1.58
C GLU A 4 49.08 -18.56 -3.04
N ALA A 5 48.15 -19.40 -3.51
CA ALA A 5 47.09 -18.98 -4.42
C ALA A 5 45.76 -19.48 -3.81
N GLU A 6 45.13 -18.57 -3.07
CA GLU A 6 43.77 -18.67 -2.57
C GLU A 6 42.84 -18.24 -3.72
N GLU A 7 41.98 -19.14 -4.19
CA GLU A 7 40.98 -18.85 -5.23
C GLU A 7 39.69 -18.38 -4.56
N ALA A 8 39.26 -17.17 -4.91
CA ALA A 8 38.14 -16.44 -4.32
C ALA A 8 36.77 -17.06 -4.70
N PRO A 9 35.72 -16.90 -3.85
CA PRO A 9 34.40 -17.42 -4.13
C PRO A 9 33.68 -16.61 -5.22
N ASP A 10 33.13 -17.36 -6.18
CA ASP A 10 32.24 -16.93 -7.25
C ASP A 10 30.99 -16.25 -6.66
N ALA A 11 30.87 -14.93 -6.87
CA ALA A 11 29.72 -14.15 -6.46
C ALA A 11 28.55 -14.48 -7.40
N ALA A 12 27.63 -15.32 -6.92
CA ALA A 12 26.34 -15.53 -7.57
C ALA A 12 25.62 -14.18 -7.74
N ALA A 13 25.49 -13.75 -8.99
CA ALA A 13 24.68 -12.60 -9.35
C ALA A 13 23.23 -12.88 -8.97
N GLU A 14 22.71 -12.11 -8.02
CA GLU A 14 21.31 -12.12 -7.63
C GLU A 14 20.49 -11.63 -8.83
N GLU A 15 19.88 -12.57 -9.54
CA GLU A 15 19.05 -12.31 -10.71
C GLU A 15 17.82 -11.51 -10.25
N ALA A 16 17.77 -10.22 -10.62
CA ALA A 16 16.63 -9.37 -10.32
C ALA A 16 15.35 -10.01 -10.90
N PRO A 17 14.25 -10.09 -10.13
CA PRO A 17 13.04 -10.76 -10.59
C PRO A 17 12.50 -10.10 -11.87
N PRO A 18 11.95 -10.89 -12.80
CA PRO A 18 11.45 -10.37 -14.07
C PRO A 18 10.36 -9.33 -13.84
N ALA A 19 10.43 -8.24 -14.60
CA ALA A 19 9.41 -7.19 -14.58
C ALA A 19 8.03 -7.79 -14.90
N PRO A 20 6.96 -7.39 -14.20
CA PRO A 20 5.62 -7.89 -14.43
C PRO A 20 5.16 -7.61 -15.88
N ALA A 21 4.45 -8.57 -16.47
CA ALA A 21 3.99 -8.47 -17.85
C ALA A 21 2.99 -7.30 -18.02
N PRO A 22 2.99 -6.60 -19.17
CA PRO A 22 2.01 -5.54 -19.40
C PRO A 22 0.58 -6.11 -19.36
N GLY A 23 -0.20 -5.67 -18.37
CA GLY A 23 -1.56 -6.17 -18.10
C GLY A 23 -1.69 -7.14 -16.92
N SER A 24 -0.60 -7.48 -16.22
CA SER A 24 -0.65 -8.19 -14.94
C SER A 24 -0.78 -7.19 -13.79
N GLY A 25 -2.01 -6.83 -13.46
CA GLY A 25 -2.30 -5.95 -12.32
C GLY A 25 -3.79 -5.96 -12.00
N VAL A 26 -4.15 -5.58 -10.79
CA VAL A 26 -5.55 -5.51 -10.36
C VAL A 26 -6.29 -4.50 -11.24
N PRO A 27 -7.34 -4.90 -11.97
CA PRO A 27 -8.01 -4.03 -12.92
C PRO A 27 -8.51 -2.72 -12.28
N GLY A 28 -8.05 -1.59 -12.81
CA GLY A 28 -8.46 -0.26 -12.36
C GLY A 28 -7.79 0.20 -11.06
N ALA A 29 -6.79 -0.52 -10.54
CA ALA A 29 -6.03 -0.06 -9.39
C ALA A 29 -5.21 1.20 -9.71
N LEU A 30 -5.27 2.19 -8.83
CA LEU A 30 -4.38 3.37 -8.86
C LEU A 30 -2.98 3.02 -8.34
N GLN A 31 -2.92 2.11 -7.38
CA GLN A 31 -1.70 1.56 -6.81
C GLN A 31 -2.01 0.18 -6.25
N GLU A 32 -1.07 -0.73 -6.39
CA GLU A 32 -1.11 -2.05 -5.79
C GLU A 32 0.27 -2.49 -5.32
N GLY A 33 0.31 -3.54 -4.52
CA GLY A 33 1.55 -4.14 -4.04
C GLY A 33 1.46 -4.68 -2.62
N LEU A 34 2.58 -5.21 -2.15
CA LEU A 34 2.68 -5.76 -0.80
C LEU A 34 2.74 -4.64 0.23
N LEU A 35 1.91 -4.76 1.26
CA LEU A 35 2.02 -3.98 2.49
C LEU A 35 1.91 -4.91 3.68
N MET A 36 2.43 -4.46 4.80
CA MET A 36 2.16 -5.07 6.09
C MET A 36 1.15 -4.23 6.86
N LEU A 37 0.14 -4.88 7.45
CA LEU A 37 -0.81 -4.24 8.35
C LEU A 37 -0.52 -4.63 9.80
N LEU A 38 -0.43 -3.63 10.68
CA LEU A 38 -0.25 -3.89 12.10
C LEU A 38 -1.54 -4.47 12.72
N ASN A 39 -1.51 -5.76 13.02
CA ASN A 39 -2.54 -6.41 13.82
C ASN A 39 -2.36 -6.05 15.29
N ARG A 40 -3.07 -5.01 15.74
CA ARG A 40 -2.99 -4.51 17.13
C ARG A 40 -3.35 -5.55 18.19
N LYS A 41 -4.14 -6.57 17.85
CA LYS A 41 -4.50 -7.65 18.80
C LYS A 41 -3.34 -8.60 19.02
N LYS A 42 -2.68 -9.01 17.93
CA LYS A 42 -1.51 -9.90 17.98
C LYS A 42 -0.20 -9.15 18.27
N LYS A 43 -0.21 -7.82 18.14
CA LYS A 43 0.97 -6.93 18.17
C LYS A 43 2.01 -7.34 17.13
N ASP A 44 1.54 -7.72 15.95
CA ASP A 44 2.38 -8.25 14.88
C ASP A 44 1.98 -7.65 13.53
N TRP A 45 2.89 -7.71 12.56
CA TRP A 45 2.69 -7.20 11.21
C TRP A 45 2.27 -8.34 10.29
N GLU A 46 1.08 -8.21 9.68
CA GLU A 46 0.53 -9.20 8.78
C GLU A 46 0.69 -8.72 7.33
N ALA A 47 1.44 -9.48 6.52
CA ALA A 47 1.58 -9.21 5.10
C ALA A 47 0.24 -9.38 4.38
N GLY A 48 0.05 -8.62 3.31
CA GLY A 48 -1.06 -8.79 2.38
C GLY A 48 -0.77 -8.08 1.08
N TYR A 49 -1.46 -8.49 0.02
CA TYR A 49 -1.47 -7.76 -1.23
C TYR A 49 -2.60 -6.75 -1.21
N TYR A 50 -2.25 -5.48 -1.43
CA TYR A 50 -3.20 -4.38 -1.37
C TYR A 50 -3.42 -3.78 -2.75
N ALA A 51 -4.64 -3.34 -3.00
CA ALA A 51 -4.98 -2.60 -4.22
C ALA A 51 -5.93 -1.44 -3.90
N LEU A 52 -5.60 -0.26 -4.41
CA LEU A 52 -6.42 0.94 -4.32
C LEU A 52 -7.30 1.05 -5.57
N VAL A 53 -8.58 0.69 -5.45
CA VAL A 53 -9.50 0.52 -6.59
C VAL A 53 -10.74 1.39 -6.42
N PRO A 54 -11.24 2.06 -7.47
CA PRO A 54 -12.56 2.68 -7.45
C PRO A 54 -13.67 1.62 -7.39
N SER A 55 -14.57 1.72 -6.43
CA SER A 55 -15.71 0.82 -6.28
C SER A 55 -17.02 1.60 -6.32
N LEU A 56 -17.99 1.07 -7.08
CA LEU A 56 -19.39 1.49 -7.00
C LEU A 56 -19.98 1.00 -5.68
N ARG A 57 -20.67 1.89 -4.94
CA ARG A 57 -21.46 1.51 -3.78
C ARG A 57 -22.93 1.41 -4.16
N ASP A 58 -23.47 0.22 -4.00
CA ASP A 58 -24.83 -0.14 -4.40
C ASP A 58 -25.91 0.29 -3.40
N LYS A 59 -25.64 1.33 -2.58
CA LYS A 59 -26.51 1.71 -1.44
C LYS A 59 -26.99 3.16 -1.46
N SER A 60 -27.08 3.78 -2.63
CA SER A 60 -27.79 5.05 -2.72
C SER A 60 -29.28 4.81 -2.99
N PRO A 61 -30.19 5.27 -2.11
CA PRO A 61 -31.64 5.15 -2.34
C PRO A 61 -32.14 6.01 -3.50
N HIS A 62 -31.26 6.73 -4.21
CA HIS A 62 -31.61 7.69 -5.26
C HIS A 62 -31.06 7.32 -6.65
N GLY A 63 -30.73 6.05 -6.88
CA GLY A 63 -30.49 5.52 -8.24
C GLY A 63 -29.16 5.92 -8.89
N HIS A 64 -28.31 6.65 -8.18
CA HIS A 64 -26.92 6.92 -8.56
C HIS A 64 -26.02 6.25 -7.52
N GLY A 65 -25.33 5.17 -7.89
CA GLY A 65 -24.36 4.53 -7.01
C GLY A 65 -23.28 5.53 -6.60
N ASP A 66 -23.01 5.66 -5.31
CA ASP A 66 -21.92 6.51 -4.83
C ASP A 66 -20.58 5.84 -5.20
N PHE A 67 -19.75 6.54 -5.94
CA PHE A 67 -18.38 6.10 -6.20
C PHE A 67 -17.52 6.37 -4.97
N ALA A 68 -16.78 5.36 -4.51
CA ALA A 68 -15.77 5.53 -3.48
C ALA A 68 -14.53 4.73 -3.84
N TYR A 69 -13.36 5.28 -3.52
CA TYR A 69 -12.13 4.51 -3.57
C TYR A 69 -12.02 3.63 -2.33
N MET A 70 -11.63 2.39 -2.56
CA MET A 70 -11.47 1.37 -1.56
C MET A 70 -10.03 0.86 -1.60
N LEU A 71 -9.41 0.74 -0.44
CA LEU A 71 -8.16 0.01 -0.28
C LEU A 71 -8.52 -1.43 0.10
N HIS A 72 -8.36 -2.34 -0.85
CA HIS A 72 -8.65 -3.76 -0.67
C HIS A 72 -7.40 -4.53 -0.23
N ARG A 73 -7.61 -5.59 0.56
CA ARG A 73 -6.57 -6.56 0.96
C ARG A 73 -6.95 -7.95 0.48
N ALA A 74 -6.01 -8.65 -0.13
CA ALA A 74 -6.00 -10.09 -0.32
C ALA A 74 -4.78 -10.70 0.40
N ASP A 75 -4.76 -12.01 0.65
CA ASP A 75 -3.59 -12.64 1.26
C ASP A 75 -2.47 -12.84 0.22
N THR A 76 -2.82 -12.95 -1.07
CA THR A 76 -1.88 -13.11 -2.17
C THR A 76 -2.21 -12.23 -3.37
N GLU A 77 -1.22 -11.96 -4.22
CA GLU A 77 -1.42 -11.27 -5.50
C GLU A 77 -2.40 -12.01 -6.42
N ALA A 78 -2.30 -13.35 -6.50
CA ALA A 78 -3.17 -14.16 -7.34
C ALA A 78 -4.66 -14.08 -6.92
N GLU A 79 -4.93 -13.94 -5.62
CA GLU A 79 -6.29 -13.67 -5.12
C GLU A 79 -6.76 -12.27 -5.50
N ALA A 80 -5.91 -11.26 -5.33
CA ALA A 80 -6.23 -9.88 -5.69
C ALA A 80 -6.57 -9.73 -7.18
N LEU A 81 -5.79 -10.37 -8.07
CA LEU A 81 -6.02 -10.37 -9.51
C LEU A 81 -7.35 -11.03 -9.91
N ARG A 82 -7.85 -11.97 -9.10
CA ARG A 82 -9.18 -12.58 -9.27
C ARG A 82 -10.30 -11.77 -8.63
N GLY A 83 -9.99 -10.66 -7.96
CA GLY A 83 -10.96 -9.85 -7.21
C GLY A 83 -11.39 -10.45 -5.87
N GLU A 84 -10.64 -11.43 -5.35
CA GLU A 84 -10.93 -12.12 -4.10
C GLU A 84 -10.35 -11.32 -2.92
N PHE A 85 -11.07 -10.28 -2.49
CA PHE A 85 -10.64 -9.41 -1.39
C PHE A 85 -11.28 -9.81 -0.06
N GLN A 86 -10.47 -9.86 0.99
CA GLN A 86 -10.86 -10.27 2.34
C GLN A 86 -11.22 -9.08 3.24
N GLU A 87 -10.51 -7.97 3.07
CA GLU A 87 -10.79 -6.72 3.77
C GLU A 87 -10.91 -5.58 2.77
N SER A 88 -11.72 -4.57 3.09
CA SER A 88 -11.91 -3.39 2.26
C SER A 88 -12.04 -2.16 3.15
N ILE A 89 -11.17 -1.19 2.94
CA ILE A 89 -11.09 0.04 3.71
C ILE A 89 -11.63 1.16 2.82
N ASN A 90 -12.73 1.79 3.24
CA ASN A 90 -13.28 2.92 2.51
C ASN A 90 -12.47 4.19 2.78
N LEU A 91 -12.04 4.86 1.71
CA LEU A 91 -11.18 6.03 1.78
C LEU A 91 -11.92 7.36 1.65
N ALA A 92 -13.24 7.38 1.52
CA ALA A 92 -13.97 8.64 1.43
C ALA A 92 -13.74 9.47 2.71
N SER A 93 -13.26 10.70 2.52
CA SER A 93 -12.86 11.62 3.60
C SER A 93 -11.80 11.06 4.55
N ALA A 94 -10.99 10.08 4.14
CA ALA A 94 -9.97 9.49 4.99
C ALA A 94 -8.75 10.41 5.18
N GLN A 95 -8.07 10.24 6.32
CA GLN A 95 -6.81 10.92 6.62
C GLN A 95 -5.68 9.92 6.53
N VAL A 96 -4.73 10.16 5.64
CA VAL A 96 -3.51 9.37 5.46
C VAL A 96 -2.34 10.19 6.00
N GLN A 97 -1.48 9.57 6.80
CA GLN A 97 -0.39 10.27 7.47
C GLN A 97 0.85 9.39 7.52
N LEU A 98 1.97 9.89 6.97
CA LEU A 98 3.28 9.31 7.19
C LEU A 98 3.57 9.30 8.69
N MET A 99 4.01 8.16 9.22
CA MET A 99 4.32 8.02 10.64
C MET A 99 5.82 8.17 10.86
N THR A 100 6.62 7.26 10.32
CA THR A 100 8.09 7.28 10.38
C THR A 100 8.63 6.24 9.41
N GLY A 101 9.77 6.50 8.79
CA GLY A 101 10.45 5.57 7.89
C GLY A 101 9.50 4.97 6.86
N THR A 102 9.29 3.65 6.96
CA THR A 102 8.43 2.92 6.02
C THR A 102 6.95 2.76 6.43
N VAL A 103 6.49 3.49 7.44
CA VAL A 103 5.16 3.32 8.04
C VAL A 103 4.26 4.53 7.79
N PHE A 104 3.03 4.28 7.38
CA PHE A 104 1.96 5.28 7.28
C PHE A 104 0.68 4.78 7.95
N SER A 105 -0.22 5.70 8.27
CA SER A 105 -1.53 5.38 8.83
C SER A 105 -2.66 5.85 7.92
N VAL A 106 -3.76 5.11 7.93
CA VAL A 106 -5.01 5.46 7.25
C VAL A 106 -6.10 5.50 8.31
N LYS A 107 -6.69 6.67 8.54
CA LYS A 107 -7.82 6.87 9.44
C LYS A 107 -9.08 7.11 8.63
N THR A 108 -10.04 6.19 8.74
CA THR A 108 -11.32 6.29 8.01
C THR A 108 -12.23 7.35 8.63
N SER A 109 -13.07 7.98 7.79
CA SER A 109 -14.03 8.99 8.22
C SER A 109 -15.20 8.37 9.01
N PRO A 110 -15.67 9.02 10.11
CA PRO A 110 -16.90 8.64 10.81
C PRO A 110 -18.17 8.75 9.94
N GLU A 111 -18.13 9.52 8.84
CA GLU A 111 -19.26 9.75 7.94
C GLU A 111 -19.68 8.49 7.19
N VAL A 112 -18.72 7.60 6.95
CA VAL A 112 -18.94 6.36 6.19
C VAL A 112 -19.17 5.16 7.11
N SER A 113 -18.46 5.13 8.24
CA SER A 113 -18.47 4.02 9.19
C SER A 113 -17.82 4.45 10.50
N LYS A 114 -17.69 3.56 11.49
CA LYS A 114 -16.88 3.86 12.68
C LYS A 114 -15.44 4.23 12.26
N SER A 115 -14.97 5.39 12.70
CA SER A 115 -13.59 5.82 12.49
C SER A 115 -12.62 4.76 13.03
N LYS A 116 -11.78 4.22 12.15
CA LYS A 116 -10.76 3.22 12.48
C LYS A 116 -9.44 3.67 11.87
N THR A 117 -8.35 3.49 12.62
CA THR A 117 -6.99 3.77 12.16
C THR A 117 -6.28 2.45 11.85
N TYR A 118 -5.81 2.33 10.63
CA TYR A 118 -4.98 1.26 10.11
C TYR A 118 -3.54 1.77 10.06
N CYS A 119 -2.58 0.97 10.52
CA CYS A 119 -1.16 1.30 10.38
C CYS A 119 -0.57 0.32 9.38
N LEU A 120 -0.07 0.84 8.27
CA LEU A 120 0.45 0.08 7.14
C LEU A 120 1.94 0.38 7.01
N SER A 121 2.72 -0.60 6.58
CA SER A 121 4.14 -0.45 6.25
C SER A 121 4.38 -0.98 4.85
N ALA A 122 5.21 -0.29 4.08
CA ALA A 122 5.78 -0.86 2.86
C ALA A 122 7.20 -1.37 3.14
N ASP A 123 7.79 -2.03 2.14
CA ASP A 123 9.15 -2.56 2.22
C ASP A 123 10.18 -1.45 2.01
N ALA A 124 9.97 -0.59 1.00
CA ALA A 124 10.86 0.52 0.71
C ALA A 124 10.21 1.90 0.84
N VAL A 125 11.06 2.92 1.00
CA VAL A 125 10.64 4.34 0.99
C VAL A 125 10.02 4.74 -0.35
N ALA A 126 10.54 4.18 -1.45
CA ALA A 126 10.00 4.39 -2.79
C ALA A 126 8.55 3.90 -2.90
N ASP A 127 8.22 2.75 -2.30
CA ASP A 127 6.87 2.21 -2.32
C ASP A 127 5.90 3.10 -1.55
N ILE A 128 6.32 3.66 -0.42
CA ILE A 128 5.46 4.57 0.35
C ILE A 128 5.21 5.85 -0.40
N ARG A 129 6.22 6.38 -1.07
CA ARG A 129 6.01 7.52 -1.95
C ARG A 129 4.94 7.17 -2.98
N ALA A 130 5.02 6.03 -3.65
CA ALA A 130 4.01 5.59 -4.61
C ALA A 130 2.61 5.47 -3.96
N TRP A 131 2.51 4.85 -2.79
CA TRP A 131 1.26 4.73 -2.04
C TRP A 131 0.67 6.08 -1.62
N LEU A 132 1.47 6.97 -1.04
CA LEU A 132 1.01 8.29 -0.60
C LEU A 132 0.61 9.15 -1.80
N THR A 133 1.38 9.13 -2.90
CA THR A 133 1.02 9.81 -4.15
C THR A 133 -0.30 9.28 -4.70
N ALA A 134 -0.51 7.96 -4.75
CA ALA A 134 -1.76 7.39 -5.22
C ALA A 134 -2.95 7.75 -4.33
N MET A 135 -2.75 7.85 -3.01
CA MET A 135 -3.77 8.31 -2.06
C MET A 135 -4.12 9.79 -2.25
N GLU A 136 -3.19 10.63 -2.69
CA GLU A 136 -3.48 12.04 -3.04
C GLU A 136 -4.38 12.18 -4.28
N LEU A 137 -4.39 11.19 -5.16
CA LEU A 137 -5.28 11.17 -6.33
C LEU A 137 -6.72 10.84 -5.96
N VAL A 138 -6.97 10.35 -4.74
CA VAL A 138 -8.31 9.98 -4.27
C VAL A 138 -9.07 11.23 -3.80
N PRO A 139 -10.22 11.56 -4.41
CA PRO A 139 -11.01 12.71 -3.98
C PRO A 139 -11.45 12.63 -2.51
N GLY A 140 -11.19 13.70 -1.76
CA GLY A 140 -11.55 13.82 -0.35
C GLY A 140 -10.55 13.19 0.63
N VAL A 141 -9.54 12.46 0.16
CA VAL A 141 -8.44 11.99 1.02
C VAL A 141 -7.48 13.13 1.32
N THR A 142 -7.08 13.26 2.58
CA THR A 142 -6.01 14.19 2.98
C THR A 142 -4.75 13.39 3.27
N VAL A 143 -3.61 13.78 2.68
CA VAL A 143 -2.33 13.08 2.87
C VAL A 143 -1.31 13.98 3.57
N GLY A 144 -0.74 13.51 4.67
CA GLY A 144 0.36 14.15 5.39
C GLY A 144 1.70 13.48 5.09
N TRP A 145 2.64 14.24 4.50
CA TRP A 145 3.97 13.77 4.10
C TRP A 145 5.07 13.96 5.16
N THR A 146 4.75 14.67 6.25
CA THR A 146 5.67 14.88 7.36
C THR A 146 5.39 13.84 8.44
N GLY A 147 6.38 13.00 8.72
CA GLY A 147 6.34 12.00 9.77
C GLY A 147 6.06 12.59 11.15
N THR A 148 5.59 11.75 12.06
CA THR A 148 5.43 12.09 13.48
C THR A 148 6.76 12.42 14.18
N ASP A 149 7.87 12.02 13.58
CA ASP A 149 9.25 12.36 13.95
C ASP A 149 9.71 13.73 13.40
N GLY A 150 8.88 14.39 12.58
CA GLY A 150 9.19 15.66 11.93
C GLY A 150 9.93 15.54 10.61
N VAL A 151 10.23 14.32 10.14
CA VAL A 151 10.91 14.09 8.87
C VAL A 151 9.90 14.15 7.71
N THR A 152 10.12 15.04 6.75
CA THR A 152 9.28 15.14 5.55
C THR A 152 9.82 14.27 4.42
N LEU A 153 8.99 13.39 3.89
CA LEU A 153 9.30 12.65 2.67
C LEU A 153 9.02 13.53 1.45
N ALA A 154 10.04 13.77 0.61
CA ALA A 154 9.86 14.51 -0.64
C ALA A 154 8.90 13.76 -1.57
N LYS A 155 8.00 14.49 -2.24
CA LYS A 155 6.99 13.93 -3.14
C LYS A 155 7.58 13.32 -4.41
N GLU A 156 8.73 13.82 -4.87
CA GLU A 156 9.44 13.35 -6.05
C GLU A 156 10.78 12.70 -5.64
N PRO A 157 11.26 11.67 -6.37
CA PRO A 157 12.63 11.20 -6.23
C PRO A 157 13.61 12.27 -6.75
N GLU A 158 14.64 12.58 -5.95
CA GLU A 158 15.80 13.39 -6.38
C GLU A 158 16.75 12.57 -7.28
#